data_AF-A0A963EZG4-F1
#
_entry.id   AF-A0A963EZG4-F1
#
_cell.length_a   1.000
_cell.length_b   1.000
_cell.length_c   1.000
_cell.angle_alpha   90.00
_cell.angle_beta   90.00
_cell.angle_gamma   90.00
#
_symmetry.space_group_name_H-M   'P 1'
#
loop_
_entity.id
_entity.type
_entity.pdbx_description
1 polymer ?
#
loop_
_entity_poly.entity_id
_entity_poly.type
_entity_poly.pdbx_seq_one_letter_code
_entity_poly.pdbx_strand_id
1 'polypeptide(L)'
;DGWMPVDVALPDVAQAIADFRQLVRDNDRNPDDVEITLVVMATVTEDLLKSYRDMGIHRCNIGVGVENWDKPDMVMPMIERFSRLVPAL
;
A
#
# COMPACT_ATOMS: atom_id res chain seq x y z
N ASP A 1 14.99 -1.31 6.05
CA ASP A 1 14.72 -0.32 7.10
C ASP A 1 13.62 0.57 6.56
N GLY A 2 12.38 0.40 7.05
CA GLY A 2 11.18 0.91 6.38
C GLY A 2 9.94 0.73 7.25
N TRP A 3 8.82 1.29 6.83
CA TRP A 3 7.55 1.21 7.55
C TRP A 3 6.50 0.43 6.75
N MET A 4 5.80 -0.48 7.43
CA MET A 4 4.84 -1.38 6.79
C MET A 4 3.49 -1.41 7.55
N PRO A 5 2.63 -0.39 7.37
CA PRO A 5 1.30 -0.37 7.96
C PRO A 5 0.30 -1.23 7.18
N VAL A 6 -0.88 -1.43 7.78
CA VAL A 6 -2.06 -2.01 7.13
C VAL A 6 -3.10 -0.91 6.94
N ASP A 7 -3.64 -0.75 5.74
CA ASP A 7 -4.58 0.32 5.38
C ASP A 7 -5.79 0.43 6.31
N VAL A 8 -6.43 -0.69 6.65
CA VAL A 8 -7.61 -0.73 7.52
C VAL A 8 -7.30 -0.40 8.98
N ALA A 9 -6.03 -0.43 9.39
CA ALA A 9 -5.60 -0.01 10.72
C ALA A 9 -5.29 1.49 10.80
N LEU A 10 -5.29 2.19 9.67
CA LEU A 10 -5.06 3.63 9.58
C LEU A 10 -6.40 4.34 9.29
N PRO A 11 -6.95 5.12 10.24
CA PRO A 11 -8.16 5.91 10.00
C PRO A 11 -7.99 6.92 8.85
N ASP A 12 -6.79 7.49 8.73
CA ASP A 12 -6.36 8.38 7.65
C ASP A 12 -4.94 8.01 7.23
N VAL A 13 -4.82 7.40 6.05
CA VAL A 13 -3.53 6.95 5.51
C VAL A 13 -2.62 8.12 5.18
N ALA A 14 -3.17 9.23 4.66
CA ALA A 14 -2.38 10.38 4.25
C ALA A 14 -1.76 11.08 5.47
N GLN A 15 -2.56 11.29 6.52
CA GLN A 15 -2.07 11.86 7.77
C GLN A 15 -1.02 10.95 8.42
N ALA A 16 -1.25 9.64 8.47
CA ALA A 16 -0.30 8.70 9.04
C ALA A 16 1.05 8.69 8.31
N ILE A 17 1.05 8.83 6.98
CA ILE A 17 2.29 8.98 6.20
C ILE A 17 2.99 10.30 6.52
N ALA A 18 2.25 11.40 6.64
CA ALA A 18 2.82 12.70 7.01
C ALA A 18 3.48 12.65 8.40
N ASP A 19 2.79 12.06 9.38
CA ASP A 19 3.29 11.88 10.75
C ASP A 19 4.54 10.99 10.78
N PHE A 20 4.53 9.88 10.03
CA PHE A 20 5.69 9.00 9.91
C PHE A 20 6.90 9.75 9.33
N ARG A 21 6.72 10.49 8.23
CA ARG A 21 7.82 11.28 7.63
C ARG A 21 8.34 12.33 8.61
N GLN A 22 7.48 12.93 9.43
CA GLN A 22 7.91 13.86 10.46
C GLN A 22 8.74 13.16 11.53
N LEU A 23 8.29 12.01 12.02
CA LEU A 23 9.04 11.21 13.00
C LEU A 23 10.44 10.82 12.49
N VAL A 24 10.57 10.50 11.20
CA VAL A 24 11.88 10.22 10.59
C VAL A 24 12.78 11.47 10.64
N ARG A 25 12.26 12.66 10.32
CA ARG A 25 13.01 13.93 10.41
C ARG A 25 13.41 14.25 11.85
N ASP A 26 12.51 14.03 12.80
CA ASP A 26 12.76 14.30 14.22
C ASP A 26 13.88 13.43 14.82
N ASN A 27 14.24 12.35 14.12
CA ASN A 27 15.35 11.45 14.47
C ASN A 27 16.56 11.63 13.54
N ASP A 28 16.73 12.81 12.92
CA ASP A 28 17.87 13.18 12.07
C ASP A 28 18.09 12.25 10.86
N ARG A 29 17.01 11.67 10.32
CA ARG A 29 17.04 10.83 9.12
C ARG A 29 16.34 11.52 7.94
N ASN A 30 16.75 11.17 6.72
CA ASN A 30 16.05 11.59 5.51
C ASN A 30 14.81 10.70 5.27
N PRO A 31 13.58 11.26 5.21
CA PRO A 31 12.36 10.50 4.93
C PRO A 31 12.35 9.80 3.58
N ASP A 32 13.09 10.32 2.59
CA ASP A 32 13.12 9.73 1.26
C ASP A 32 14.02 8.49 1.18
N ASP A 33 14.84 8.25 2.22
CA ASP A 33 15.65 7.02 2.35
C ASP A 33 14.86 5.90 3.05
N VAL A 34 13.62 6.17 3.51
CA VAL A 34 12.81 5.22 4.28
C VAL A 34 11.56 4.83 3.49
N GLU A 35 11.62 3.66 2.85
CA GLU A 35 10.51 3.15 2.05
C GLU A 35 9.27 2.83 2.89
N ILE A 36 8.11 3.10 2.29
CA ILE A 36 6.80 2.78 2.87
C ILE A 36 6.15 1.68 2.03
N THR A 37 5.84 0.54 2.66
CA THR A 37 5.08 -0.57 2.05
C THR A 37 3.72 -0.69 2.70
N LEU A 38 2.63 -0.45 1.97
CA LEU A 38 1.28 -0.57 2.52
C LEU A 38 0.74 -1.99 2.29
N VAL A 39 0.25 -2.65 3.34
CA VAL A 39 -0.58 -3.85 3.19
C VAL A 39 -2.02 -3.39 2.93
N VAL A 40 -2.57 -3.78 1.78
CA VAL A 40 -3.90 -3.36 1.34
C VAL A 40 -4.88 -4.50 1.60
N MET A 41 -5.81 -4.28 2.53
CA MET A 41 -6.91 -5.17 2.87
C MET A 41 -8.26 -4.64 2.34
N ALA A 42 -8.33 -3.35 1.97
CA ALA A 42 -9.50 -2.78 1.31
C ALA A 42 -9.66 -3.33 -0.12
N THR A 43 -10.86 -3.15 -0.68
CA THR A 43 -11.13 -3.48 -2.09
C THR A 43 -10.22 -2.67 -3.01
N VAL A 44 -9.33 -3.35 -3.73
CA VAL A 44 -8.37 -2.68 -4.60
C VAL A 44 -9.01 -2.20 -5.90
N THR A 45 -8.81 -0.92 -6.18
CA THR A 45 -9.13 -0.24 -7.44
C THR A 45 -7.89 0.49 -7.97
N GLU A 46 -7.92 0.86 -9.25
CA GLU A 46 -6.81 1.62 -9.87
C GLU A 46 -6.63 3.00 -9.22
N ASP A 47 -7.73 3.73 -9.01
CA ASP A 47 -7.68 5.06 -8.38
C ASP A 47 -7.14 5.00 -6.95
N LEU A 48 -7.46 3.94 -6.20
CA LEU A 48 -6.92 3.73 -4.87
C LEU A 48 -5.40 3.57 -4.92
N LEU A 49 -4.88 2.70 -5.79
CA LEU A 49 -3.43 2.50 -5.94
C LEU A 49 -2.71 3.77 -6.42
N LYS A 50 -3.31 4.55 -7.33
CA LYS A 50 -2.77 5.86 -7.75
C LYS A 50 -2.69 6.83 -6.57
N SER A 51 -3.75 6.94 -5.78
CA SER A 51 -3.75 7.81 -4.61
C SER A 51 -2.66 7.45 -3.59
N TYR A 52 -2.43 6.15 -3.35
CA TYR A 52 -1.36 5.70 -2.47
C TYR A 52 0.03 6.04 -3.01
N ARG A 53 0.24 5.92 -4.32
CA ARG A 53 1.48 6.36 -4.96
C ARG A 53 1.69 7.87 -4.78
N ASP A 54 0.65 8.68 -5.00
CA ASP A 54 0.73 10.13 -4.87
C ASP A 54 1.04 10.57 -3.42
N MET A 55 0.63 9.76 -2.43
CA MET A 55 0.99 9.95 -1.02
C MET A 55 2.45 9.54 -0.70
N GLY A 56 3.17 8.94 -1.64
CA GLY A 56 4.55 8.50 -1.49
C GLY A 56 4.71 7.08 -0.94
N ILE A 57 3.70 6.22 -1.08
CA ILE A 57 3.85 4.78 -0.84
C ILE A 57 4.66 4.17 -2.00
N HIS A 58 5.67 3.38 -1.64
CA HIS A 58 6.61 2.79 -2.60
C HIS A 58 6.13 1.43 -3.10
N ARG A 59 5.38 0.72 -2.27
CA ARG A 59 4.89 -0.64 -2.55
C ARG A 59 3.55 -0.88 -1.90
N CYS A 60 2.65 -1.54 -2.62
CA CYS A 60 1.41 -2.07 -2.07
C CYS A 60 1.44 -3.60 -2.09
N ASN A 61 1.32 -4.23 -0.92
CA ASN A 61 1.13 -5.67 -0.78
C ASN A 61 -0.37 -5.97 -0.78
N ILE A 62 -0.85 -6.55 -1.88
CA ILE A 62 -2.25 -6.89 -2.07
C ILE A 62 -2.44 -8.36 -1.72
N GLY A 63 -3.26 -8.63 -0.70
CA GLY A 63 -3.71 -9.97 -0.37
C GLY A 63 -4.94 -10.38 -1.19
N VAL A 64 -5.27 -11.68 -1.15
CA VAL A 64 -6.64 -12.10 -1.46
C VAL A 64 -7.55 -11.55 -0.36
N GLY A 65 -8.65 -10.89 -0.72
CA GLY A 65 -9.65 -10.42 0.25
C GLY A 65 -10.05 -11.55 1.19
N VAL A 66 -10.39 -11.21 2.44
CA VAL A 66 -10.72 -12.21 3.48
C VAL A 66 -11.80 -13.19 3.01
N GLU A 67 -12.73 -12.74 2.16
CA GLU A 67 -13.78 -13.57 1.56
C GLU A 67 -13.31 -14.63 0.54
N ASN A 68 -12.03 -14.58 0.12
CA ASN A 68 -11.43 -15.45 -0.88
C ASN A 68 -10.14 -16.12 -0.38
N TRP A 69 -9.85 -16.05 0.93
CA TRP A 69 -8.61 -16.60 1.50
C TRP A 69 -8.46 -18.12 1.33
N ASP A 70 -9.57 -18.83 1.18
CA ASP A 70 -9.66 -20.28 0.98
C ASP A 70 -9.85 -20.70 -0.48
N LYS A 71 -9.79 -19.74 -1.43
CA LYS A 71 -10.02 -19.98 -2.86
C LYS A 71 -8.73 -19.78 -3.67
N PRO A 72 -7.83 -20.77 -3.70
CA PRO A 72 -6.57 -20.67 -4.45
C PRO A 72 -6.78 -20.39 -5.95
N ASP A 73 -7.89 -20.87 -6.52
CA ASP A 73 -8.24 -20.66 -7.93
C ASP A 73 -8.48 -19.18 -8.29
N MET A 74 -8.75 -18.32 -7.31
CA MET A 74 -8.96 -16.89 -7.51
C MET A 74 -7.65 -16.09 -7.66
N VAL A 75 -6.50 -16.68 -7.30
CA VAL A 75 -5.21 -15.99 -7.33
C VAL A 75 -4.80 -15.62 -8.75
N MET A 76 -4.92 -16.54 -9.72
CA MET A 76 -4.52 -16.28 -11.11
C MET A 76 -5.38 -15.19 -11.77
N PRO A 77 -6.73 -15.22 -11.73
CA PRO A 77 -7.56 -14.13 -12.22
C PRO A 77 -7.26 -12.77 -11.56
N MET A 78 -6.92 -12.77 -10.26
CA MET A 78 -6.55 -11.57 -9.53
C MET A 78 -5.22 -10.99 -10.03
N ILE A 79 -4.21 -11.83 -10.26
CA ILE A 79 -2.93 -11.43 -10.85
C ILE A 79 -3.16 -10.85 -12.25
N GLU A 80 -3.97 -11.49 -13.10
CA GLU A 80 -4.27 -10.97 -14.44
C GLU A 80 -4.91 -9.58 -14.37
N ARG A 81 -5.88 -9.38 -13.47
CA ARG A 81 -6.53 -8.08 -13.26
C ARG A 81 -5.52 -7.00 -12.85
N PHE A 82 -4.66 -7.28 -11.88
CA PHE A 82 -3.69 -6.29 -11.40
C PHE A 82 -2.51 -6.09 -12.36
N SER A 83 -2.12 -7.10 -13.13
CA SER A 83 -1.07 -6.97 -14.15
C SER A 83 -1.39 -5.90 -15.19
N ARG A 84 -2.67 -5.67 -15.48
CA ARG A 84 -3.13 -4.62 -16.41
C ARG A 84 -3.00 -3.21 -15.82
N LEU A 85 -2.91 -3.08 -14.50
CA LEU A 85 -2.75 -1.79 -13.82
C LEU A 85 -1.27 -1.36 -13.76
N VAL A 86 -0.33 -2.31 -13.79
CA VAL A 86 1.11 -2.04 -13.70
C VAL A 86 1.60 -1.03 -14.76
N PRO A 87 1.18 -1.08 -16.03
CA PRO A 87 1.59 -0.07 -17.02
C PRO A 87 0.95 1.31 -16.86
N ALA A 88 -0.14 1.42 -16.10
CA ALA A 88 -0.92 2.64 -15.90
C ALA A 88 -0.55 3.39 -14.60
N LEU A 89 0.35 2.80 -13.81
CA LEU A 89 0.97 3.32 -12.60
C LEU A 89 2.43 3.64 -12.94
#